data_AF-A0A7Y9F3L5-F1
#
_entry.id   AF-A0A7Y9F3L5-F1
#
_cell.length_a   1.000
_cell.length_b   1.000
_cell.length_c   1.000
_cell.angle_alpha   90.00
_cell.angle_beta   90.00
_cell.angle_gamma   90.00
#
_symmetry.space_group_name_H-M   'P 1'
#
loop_
_entity.id
_entity.type
_entity.pdbx_description
1 polymer ?
#
loop_
_entity_poly.entity_id
_entity_poly.type
_entity_poly.pdbx_seq_one_letter_code
_entity_poly.pdbx_strand_id
1 'polypeptide(L)'
;MPTMKLSRTLSAATASYGAFALARPSHLPDALGSQAADRDGLELLAQSYGVRDLAISAAGVFGSPSVVKAAMAVRIAMDLGDCALLSARTEGDVRRKVMAVTLGWGALNAVALLVDRKG
;
A
#
# COMPACT_ATOMS: atom_id res chain seq x y z
N MET A 1 2.26 -24.96 11.92
CA MET A 1 2.09 -23.50 12.10
C MET A 1 1.89 -22.87 10.73
N PRO A 2 0.90 -22.00 10.53
CA PRO A 2 0.68 -21.35 9.23
C PRO A 2 1.93 -20.58 8.82
N THR A 3 2.41 -20.82 7.61
CA THR A 3 3.66 -20.24 7.10
C THR A 3 3.51 -18.78 6.66
N MET A 4 2.27 -18.24 6.71
CA MET A 4 1.90 -16.88 6.29
C MET A 4 2.41 -16.55 4.88
N LYS A 5 2.38 -17.53 3.97
CA LYS A 5 3.07 -17.45 2.67
C LYS A 5 2.51 -16.31 1.82
N LEU A 6 1.18 -16.24 1.67
CA LEU A 6 0.55 -15.21 0.84
C LEU A 6 0.76 -13.81 1.42
N SER A 7 0.64 -13.68 2.73
CA SER A 7 0.85 -12.45 3.47
C SER A 7 2.29 -11.96 3.34
N ARG A 8 3.28 -12.86 3.43
CA ARG A 8 4.70 -12.54 3.20
C ARG A 8 4.94 -12.14 1.74
N THR A 9 4.33 -12.82 0.78
CA THR A 9 4.44 -12.47 -0.64
C THR A 9 3.88 -11.08 -0.92
N LEU A 10 2.69 -10.75 -0.40
CA LEU A 10 2.13 -9.40 -0.58
C LEU A 10 2.89 -8.32 0.18
N SER A 11 3.46 -8.66 1.35
CA SER A 11 4.38 -7.77 2.04
C SER A 11 5.63 -7.53 1.20
N ALA A 12 6.22 -8.56 0.58
CA ALA A 12 7.36 -8.39 -0.30
C ALA A 12 7.01 -7.53 -1.53
N ALA A 13 5.85 -7.76 -2.16
CA ALA A 13 5.38 -6.94 -3.28
C ALA A 13 5.17 -5.47 -2.88
N THR A 14 4.59 -5.23 -1.70
CA THR A 14 4.42 -3.88 -1.14
C THR A 14 5.77 -3.22 -0.85
N ALA A 15 6.73 -3.96 -0.28
CA ALA A 15 8.09 -3.46 -0.07
C ALA A 15 8.78 -3.07 -1.39
N SER A 16 8.66 -3.90 -2.43
CA SER A 16 9.19 -3.58 -3.76
C SER A 16 8.57 -2.32 -4.34
N TYR A 17 7.25 -2.14 -4.19
CA TYR A 17 6.58 -0.91 -4.61
C TYR A 17 7.04 0.30 -3.78
N GLY A 18 7.19 0.17 -2.46
CA GLY A 18 7.68 1.23 -1.60
C GLY A 18 9.11 1.67 -1.96
N ALA A 19 10.00 0.72 -2.24
CA ALA A 19 11.34 1.00 -2.75
C ALA A 19 11.31 1.73 -4.10
N PHE A 20 10.42 1.30 -5.01
CA PHE A 20 10.21 1.97 -6.29
C PHE A 20 9.72 3.41 -6.13
N ALA A 21 8.75 3.66 -5.23
CA ALA A 21 8.22 4.99 -4.96
C ALA A 21 9.30 5.93 -4.38
N LEU A 22 10.23 5.41 -3.56
CA LEU A 22 11.38 6.18 -3.08
C LEU A 22 12.40 6.48 -4.17
N ALA A 23 12.70 5.50 -5.03
CA ALA A 23 13.66 5.67 -6.11
C ALA A 23 13.12 6.56 -7.25
N ARG A 24 11.81 6.58 -7.45
CA ARG A 24 11.13 7.32 -8.52
C ARG A 24 9.86 8.01 -8.02
N PRO A 25 9.97 9.04 -7.17
CA PRO A 25 8.81 9.69 -6.56
C PRO A 25 7.86 10.30 -7.60
N SER A 26 8.41 10.78 -8.72
CA SER A 26 7.67 11.29 -9.88
C SER A 26 6.61 10.35 -10.46
N HIS A 27 6.69 9.04 -10.19
CA HIS A 27 5.70 8.07 -10.68
C HIS A 27 4.26 8.41 -10.29
N LEU A 28 4.05 9.05 -9.12
CA LEU A 28 2.73 9.34 -8.57
C LEU A 28 2.09 10.54 -9.30
N PRO A 29 2.72 11.73 -9.36
CA PRO A 29 2.16 12.83 -10.14
C PRO A 29 2.00 12.45 -11.62
N ASP A 30 2.92 11.68 -12.20
CA ASP A 30 2.81 11.24 -13.59
C ASP A 30 1.58 10.33 -13.83
N ALA A 31 1.24 9.45 -12.88
CA ALA A 31 0.06 8.57 -12.96
C ALA A 31 -1.28 9.33 -12.78
N LEU A 32 -1.24 10.43 -12.03
CA LEU A 32 -2.41 11.29 -11.78
C LEU A 32 -2.60 12.35 -12.90
N GLY A 33 -1.54 12.69 -13.64
CA GLY A 33 -1.58 13.53 -14.84
C GLY A 33 -0.63 14.74 -14.77
N SER A 34 -0.17 15.20 -15.94
CA SER A 34 0.84 16.25 -16.10
C SER A 34 0.44 17.67 -15.65
N GLN A 35 -0.79 17.86 -15.16
CA GLN A 35 -1.29 19.13 -14.63
C GLN A 35 -1.51 19.10 -13.11
N ALA A 36 -0.92 18.15 -12.38
CA ALA A 36 -0.97 18.19 -10.93
C ALA A 36 -0.29 19.47 -10.44
N ALA A 37 -1.10 20.45 -10.01
CA ALA A 37 -0.64 21.77 -9.56
C ALA A 37 0.32 21.70 -8.36
N ASP A 38 0.37 20.55 -7.69
CA ASP A 38 1.22 20.27 -6.53
C ASP A 38 2.09 19.02 -6.78
N ARG A 39 2.98 19.10 -7.78
CA ARG A 39 3.89 18.00 -8.10
C ARG A 39 4.79 17.66 -6.91
N ASP A 40 5.40 18.66 -6.29
CA ASP A 40 6.34 18.48 -5.18
C ASP A 40 5.64 17.82 -3.97
N GLY A 41 4.40 18.23 -3.65
CA GLY A 41 3.60 17.60 -2.61
C GLY A 41 3.27 16.14 -2.92
N LEU A 42 2.98 15.80 -4.18
CA LEU A 42 2.76 14.41 -4.59
C LEU A 42 4.04 13.57 -4.58
N GLU A 43 5.19 14.14 -4.94
CA GLU A 43 6.48 13.45 -4.83
C GLU A 43 6.85 13.19 -3.36
N LEU A 44 6.60 14.17 -2.47
CA LEU A 44 6.76 13.98 -1.03
C LEU A 44 5.79 12.92 -0.47
N LEU A 45 4.54 12.91 -0.95
CA LEU A 45 3.54 11.91 -0.58
C LEU A 45 3.98 10.50 -1.01
N ALA A 46 4.49 10.35 -2.24
CA ALA A 46 5.06 9.11 -2.75
C ALA A 46 6.21 8.60 -1.86
N GLN A 47 7.12 9.50 -1.45
CA GLN A 47 8.22 9.13 -0.56
C GLN A 47 7.72 8.73 0.83
N SER A 48 6.76 9.47 1.37
CA SER A 48 6.15 9.18 2.68
C SER A 48 5.49 7.80 2.70
N TYR A 49 4.74 7.46 1.65
CA TYR A 49 4.20 6.12 1.45
C TYR A 49 5.30 5.09 1.29
N GLY A 50 6.35 5.38 0.50
CA GLY A 50 7.47 4.48 0.30
C GLY A 50 8.18 4.07 1.60
N VAL A 51 8.51 5.03 2.48
CA VAL A 51 9.14 4.74 3.79
C VAL A 51 8.20 3.92 4.67
N ARG A 52 6.94 4.34 4.79
CA ARG A 52 5.92 3.68 5.63
C ARG A 52 5.69 2.23 5.18
N ASP A 53 5.49 2.04 3.89
CA ASP A 53 5.17 0.75 3.29
C ASP A 53 6.38 -0.19 3.40
N LEU A 54 7.62 0.30 3.27
CA LEU A 54 8.83 -0.49 3.52
C LEU A 54 8.95 -0.94 4.97
N ALA A 55 8.74 -0.05 5.94
CA ALA A 55 8.86 -0.37 7.36
C ALA A 55 7.86 -1.46 7.79
N ILE A 56 6.59 -1.32 7.39
CA ILE A 56 5.55 -2.29 7.73
C ILE A 56 5.75 -3.61 6.97
N SER A 57 6.11 -3.52 5.70
CA SER A 57 6.34 -4.70 4.88
C SER A 57 7.56 -5.50 5.32
N ALA A 58 8.61 -4.86 5.85
CA ALA A 58 9.73 -5.57 6.44
C ALA A 58 9.26 -6.45 7.63
N ALA A 59 8.38 -5.92 8.48
CA ALA A 59 7.76 -6.72 9.55
C ALA A 59 6.87 -7.85 8.97
N GLY A 60 6.14 -7.58 7.89
CA GLY A 60 5.33 -8.57 7.18
C GLY A 60 6.12 -9.68 6.48
N VAL A 61 7.35 -9.39 6.04
CA VAL A 61 8.23 -10.37 5.35
C VAL A 61 9.05 -11.17 6.34
N PHE A 62 9.60 -10.56 7.39
CA PHE A 62 10.59 -11.20 8.28
C PHE A 62 10.05 -11.56 9.67
N GLY A 63 8.87 -11.06 10.04
CA GLY A 63 8.29 -11.27 11.36
C GLY A 63 7.88 -12.71 11.66
N SER A 64 7.64 -12.99 12.94
CA SER A 64 6.94 -14.20 13.38
C SER A 64 5.48 -14.20 12.87
N PRO A 65 4.76 -15.34 12.87
CA PRO A 65 3.37 -15.37 12.38
C PRO A 65 2.43 -14.35 13.05
N SER A 66 2.61 -14.04 14.34
CA SER A 66 1.83 -12.99 15.01
C SER A 66 2.18 -11.60 14.50
N VAL A 67 3.47 -11.31 14.29
CA VAL A 67 3.94 -10.03 13.73
C VAL A 67 3.44 -9.86 12.29
N VAL A 68 3.49 -10.90 11.46
CA VAL A 68 2.96 -10.83 10.09
C VAL A 68 1.46 -10.51 10.09
N LYS A 69 0.67 -11.17 10.96
CA LYS A 69 -0.77 -10.84 11.08
C LYS A 69 -1.01 -9.39 11.48
N ALA A 70 -0.22 -8.86 12.43
CA ALA A 70 -0.32 -7.46 12.84
C ALA A 70 0.06 -6.50 11.72
N ALA A 71 1.18 -6.76 11.02
CA ALA A 71 1.63 -5.95 9.89
C ALA A 71 0.59 -5.91 8.77
N MET A 72 -0.02 -7.05 8.43
CA MET A 72 -1.10 -7.13 7.44
C MET A 72 -2.35 -6.36 7.87
N ALA A 73 -2.74 -6.44 9.15
CA ALA A 73 -3.88 -5.69 9.66
C ALA A 73 -3.64 -4.17 9.57
N VAL A 74 -2.45 -3.71 9.94
CA VAL A 74 -2.04 -2.31 9.79
C VAL A 74 -2.04 -1.91 8.31
N ARG A 75 -1.50 -2.75 7.40
CA ARG A 75 -1.49 -2.49 5.97
C ARG A 75 -2.90 -2.31 5.41
N ILE A 76 -3.83 -3.20 5.75
CA ILE A 76 -5.24 -3.10 5.33
C ILE A 76 -5.86 -1.81 5.87
N ALA A 77 -5.62 -1.46 7.14
CA ALA A 77 -6.12 -0.21 7.70
C ALA A 77 -5.57 1.02 6.97
N MET A 78 -4.30 0.99 6.55
CA MET A 78 -3.69 2.04 5.75
C MET A 78 -4.30 2.14 4.36
N ASP A 79 -4.53 1.01 3.68
CA ASP A 79 -5.18 0.98 2.36
C ASP A 79 -6.58 1.62 2.43
N LEU A 80 -7.36 1.29 3.47
CA LEU A 80 -8.67 1.88 3.71
C LEU A 80 -8.59 3.38 4.08
N GLY A 81 -7.62 3.77 4.89
CA GLY A 81 -7.39 5.16 5.27
C GLY A 81 -6.98 6.02 4.08
N ASP A 82 -6.06 5.54 3.25
CA ASP A 82 -5.62 6.18 2.01
C ASP A 82 -6.81 6.33 1.05
N CYS A 83 -7.64 5.28 0.89
CA CYS A 83 -8.88 5.37 0.11
C CYS A 83 -9.78 6.49 0.62
N ALA A 84 -10.09 6.51 1.92
CA ALA A 84 -11.00 7.48 2.52
C ALA A 84 -10.49 8.92 2.36
N LEU A 85 -9.22 9.16 2.71
CA LEU A 85 -8.62 10.49 2.67
C LEU A 85 -8.47 11.02 1.24
N LEU A 86 -7.94 10.20 0.33
CA LEU A 86 -7.67 10.65 -1.03
C LEU A 86 -8.96 10.77 -1.85
N SER A 87 -9.92 9.86 -1.70
CA SER A 87 -11.21 9.96 -2.42
C SER A 87 -12.03 11.18 -1.98
N ALA A 88 -11.91 11.60 -0.72
CA ALA A 88 -12.55 12.82 -0.21
C ALA A 88 -11.94 14.12 -0.77
N ARG A 89 -10.73 14.06 -1.34
CA ARG A 89 -10.00 15.22 -1.87
C ARG A 89 -9.76 15.15 -3.37
N THR A 90 -10.34 14.18 -4.06
CA THR A 90 -10.19 13.97 -5.50
C THR A 90 -11.54 13.87 -6.20
N GLU A 91 -11.55 14.14 -7.50
CA GLU A 91 -12.76 14.13 -8.32
C GLU A 91 -12.57 13.34 -9.62
N GLY A 92 -13.68 13.10 -10.32
CA GLY A 92 -13.69 12.46 -11.65
C GLY A 92 -12.90 11.15 -11.72
N ASP A 93 -12.05 11.03 -12.73
CA ASP A 93 -11.25 9.83 -13.00
C ASP A 93 -10.12 9.64 -11.99
N VAL A 94 -9.59 10.73 -11.40
CA VAL A 94 -8.58 10.64 -10.35
C VAL A 94 -9.15 9.94 -9.13
N ARG A 95 -10.37 10.32 -8.70
CA ARG A 95 -11.04 9.65 -7.58
C ARG A 95 -11.25 8.17 -7.84
N ARG A 96 -11.72 7.80 -9.05
CA ARG A 96 -11.92 6.41 -9.44
C ARG A 96 -10.61 5.61 -9.40
N LYS A 97 -9.53 6.17 -9.96
CA LYS A 97 -8.20 5.54 -9.95
C LYS A 97 -7.69 5.31 -8.53
N VAL A 98 -7.75 6.33 -7.68
CA VAL A 98 -7.24 6.21 -6.31
C VAL A 98 -8.05 5.21 -5.50
N MET A 99 -9.39 5.25 -5.59
CA MET A 99 -10.24 4.25 -4.94
C MET A 99 -9.94 2.83 -5.44
N ALA A 100 -9.80 2.65 -6.76
CA ALA A 100 -9.51 1.34 -7.33
C ALA A 100 -8.17 0.76 -6.85
N VAL A 101 -7.12 1.58 -6.81
CA VAL A 101 -5.79 1.16 -6.35
C VAL A 101 -5.79 0.82 -4.86
N THR A 102 -6.31 1.74 -4.03
CA THR A 102 -6.31 1.57 -2.56
C THR A 102 -7.18 0.40 -2.12
N LEU A 103 -8.43 0.31 -2.62
CA LEU A 103 -9.31 -0.83 -2.31
C LEU A 103 -8.78 -2.14 -2.91
N GLY A 104 -8.15 -2.09 -4.08
CA GLY A 104 -7.53 -3.27 -4.71
C GLY A 104 -6.45 -3.88 -3.83
N TRP A 105 -5.50 -3.06 -3.35
CA TRP A 105 -4.47 -3.52 -2.41
C TRP A 105 -5.06 -3.97 -1.07
N GLY A 106 -6.01 -3.20 -0.52
CA GLY A 106 -6.67 -3.56 0.75
C GLY A 106 -7.38 -4.92 0.67
N ALA A 107 -8.11 -5.17 -0.42
CA ALA A 107 -8.79 -6.44 -0.66
C ALA A 107 -7.80 -7.60 -0.85
N LEU A 108 -6.74 -7.41 -1.64
CA LEU A 108 -5.69 -8.43 -1.82
C LEU A 108 -5.04 -8.82 -0.49
N ASN A 109 -4.65 -7.81 0.32
CA ASN A 109 -4.06 -8.03 1.63
C ASN A 109 -5.03 -8.75 2.59
N ALA A 110 -6.31 -8.36 2.59
CA ALA A 110 -7.33 -9.01 3.41
C ALA A 110 -7.55 -10.47 3.01
N VAL A 111 -7.66 -10.76 1.71
CA VAL A 111 -7.83 -12.13 1.20
C VAL A 111 -6.62 -12.99 1.54
N ALA A 112 -5.40 -12.50 1.32
CA ALA A 112 -4.18 -13.24 1.66
C ALA A 112 -4.13 -13.59 3.15
N LEU A 113 -4.43 -12.61 4.02
CA LEU A 113 -4.48 -12.82 5.46
C LEU A 113 -5.56 -13.83 5.87
N LEU A 114 -6.74 -13.78 5.25
CA LEU A 114 -7.83 -14.72 5.53
C LEU A 114 -7.50 -16.15 5.08
N VAL A 115 -6.84 -16.31 3.92
CA VAL A 115 -6.42 -17.62 3.41
C VAL A 115 -5.31 -18.21 4.29
N ASP A 116 -4.28 -17.43 4.62
CA ASP A 116 -3.19 -17.88 5.49
C ASP A 116 -3.64 -18.21 6.92
N ARG A 117 -4.77 -17.67 7.39
CA ARG A 117 -5.34 -17.99 8.71
C ARG A 117 -6.14 -19.30 8.72
N LYS A 118 -6.60 -19.77 7.56
CA LYS A 118 -7.42 -20.97 7.42
C LYS A 118 -6.59 -22.23 7.14
N GLY A 119 -5.38 -22.08 6.58
CA GLY A 119 -4.40 -23.16 6.36
C GLY A 119 -3.34 -23.24 7.45
#